data_AF-A0A200I3E0-F1
#
_entry.id   AF-A0A200I3E0-F1
#
_cell.length_a   1.000
_cell.length_b   1.000
_cell.length_c   1.000
_cell.angle_alpha   90.00
_cell.angle_beta   90.00
_cell.angle_gamma   90.00
#
_symmetry.space_group_name_H-M   'P 1'
#
loop_
_entity.id
_entity.type
_entity.pdbx_description
1 polymer ?
#
loop_
_entity_poly.entity_id
_entity_poly.type
_entity_poly.pdbx_seq_one_letter_code
_entity_poly.pdbx_strand_id
1 'polypeptide(L)'
;MDIKDRINLKFLIISLFFVGTSIALMPINQVPDEMNHARISWEIVHKPEKDNFKWMEEIKTSPEKDKVQYKNEINKKINLSKEKFQLNFSLKSINHLPQLLGMMIMSLFTTKVFYIVMLGRIFNGLLYCVGCYLIARKLKFGKLAFMFISLLPIMIQQAGSLSYDVLNYLSIAYF
;
A
#
# COMPACT_ATOMS: atom_id res chain seq x y z
N MET A 1 -1.96 -31.67 7.42
CA MET A 1 -1.31 -30.36 7.65
C MET A 1 -0.76 -30.30 9.07
N ASP A 2 0.56 -30.10 9.20
CA ASP A 2 1.28 -30.01 10.48
C ASP A 2 0.80 -28.81 11.32
N ILE A 3 0.97 -28.86 12.64
CA ILE A 3 0.65 -27.78 13.59
C ILE A 3 1.34 -26.48 13.16
N LYS A 4 2.61 -26.55 12.73
CA LYS A 4 3.35 -25.37 12.24
C LYS A 4 2.68 -24.72 11.03
N ASP A 5 2.21 -25.53 10.09
CA ASP A 5 1.50 -25.03 8.90
C ASP A 5 0.13 -24.44 9.26
N ARG A 6 -0.58 -25.03 10.24
CA ARG A 6 -1.83 -24.47 10.77
C ARG A 6 -1.62 -23.10 11.40
N ILE A 7 -0.54 -22.91 12.14
CA ILE A 7 -0.20 -21.61 12.75
C ILE A 7 0.10 -20.57 11.65
N ASN A 8 0.90 -20.92 10.64
CA ASN A 8 1.22 -20.02 9.54
C ASN A 8 -0.05 -19.62 8.75
N LEU A 9 -0.95 -20.57 8.49
CA LEU A 9 -2.21 -20.29 7.80
C LEU A 9 -3.12 -19.40 8.64
N LYS A 10 -3.25 -19.66 9.94
CA LYS A 10 -4.01 -18.78 10.86
C LYS A 10 -3.47 -17.36 10.84
N PHE A 11 -2.14 -17.20 10.90
CA PHE A 11 -1.51 -15.90 10.79
C PHE A 11 -1.87 -15.19 9.48
N LEU A 12 -1.79 -15.88 8.33
CA LEU A 12 -2.15 -15.30 7.04
C LEU A 12 -3.62 -14.85 7.00
N ILE A 13 -4.54 -15.64 7.54
CA ILE A 13 -5.97 -15.27 7.58
C ILE A 13 -6.17 -14.04 8.48
N ILE A 14 -5.52 -14.01 9.64
CA ILE A 14 -5.62 -12.91 10.60
C ILE A 14 -5.01 -11.63 10.01
N SER A 15 -3.85 -11.71 9.36
CA SER A 15 -3.22 -10.54 8.74
C SER A 15 -4.05 -10.00 7.58
N LEU A 16 -4.59 -10.87 6.72
CA LEU A 16 -5.50 -10.45 5.65
C LEU A 16 -6.75 -9.76 6.20
N PHE A 17 -7.32 -10.26 7.30
CA PHE A 17 -8.48 -9.64 7.93
C PHE A 17 -8.15 -8.25 8.48
N PHE A 18 -7.07 -8.10 9.24
CA PHE A 18 -6.69 -6.82 9.84
C PHE A 18 -6.22 -5.80 8.79
N VAL A 19 -5.38 -6.21 7.83
CA VAL A 19 -4.94 -5.34 6.74
C VAL A 19 -6.11 -4.96 5.85
N GLY A 20 -6.98 -5.92 5.50
CA GLY A 20 -8.19 -5.63 4.72
C GLY A 20 -9.12 -4.64 5.42
N THR A 21 -9.31 -4.81 6.74
CA THR A 21 -10.08 -3.87 7.57
C THR A 21 -9.41 -2.49 7.59
N SER A 22 -8.09 -2.43 7.73
CA SER A 22 -7.33 -1.17 7.68
C SER A 22 -7.52 -0.46 6.35
N ILE A 23 -7.41 -1.17 5.23
CA ILE A 23 -7.61 -0.62 3.88
C ILE A 23 -9.04 -0.06 3.74
N ALA A 24 -10.05 -0.78 4.22
CA ALA A 24 -11.45 -0.40 4.09
C ALA A 24 -11.84 0.80 4.97
N LEU A 25 -11.33 0.85 6.20
CA LEU A 25 -11.75 1.85 7.19
C LEU A 25 -10.91 3.12 7.15
N MET A 26 -9.63 3.04 6.75
CA MET A 26 -8.77 4.23 6.72
C MET A 26 -9.05 5.07 5.48
N PRO A 27 -9.44 6.34 5.62
CA PRO A 27 -9.57 7.22 4.46
C PRO A 27 -8.23 7.38 3.73
N ILE A 28 -8.30 7.75 2.45
CA ILE A 28 -7.09 8.02 1.66
C ILE A 28 -6.33 9.22 2.23
N ASN A 29 -5.00 9.18 2.20
CA ASN A 29 -4.12 10.20 2.75
C ASN A 29 -4.37 10.55 4.24
N GLN A 30 -4.62 9.54 5.07
CA GLN A 30 -4.61 9.67 6.54
C GLN A 30 -3.46 8.92 7.20
N VAL A 31 -2.78 8.07 6.45
CA VAL A 31 -1.52 7.48 6.88
C VAL A 31 -0.42 8.50 6.58
N PRO A 32 0.48 8.79 7.54
CA PRO A 32 1.57 9.73 7.33
C PRO A 32 2.31 9.45 6.01
N ASP A 33 2.56 10.52 5.25
CA ASP A 33 3.31 10.50 3.98
C ASP A 33 2.77 9.60 2.87
N GLU A 34 1.56 9.02 3.00
CA GLU A 34 1.00 8.08 2.02
C GLU A 34 0.97 8.66 0.61
N MET A 35 0.53 9.91 0.48
CA MET A 35 0.41 10.55 -0.83
C MET A 35 1.76 10.98 -1.40
N ASN A 36 2.76 11.20 -0.53
CA ASN A 36 4.14 11.36 -0.96
C ASN A 36 4.70 10.04 -1.49
N HIS A 37 4.39 8.91 -0.85
CA HIS A 37 4.75 7.58 -1.37
C HIS A 37 4.01 7.26 -2.67
N ALA A 38 2.75 7.66 -2.81
CA ALA A 38 2.00 7.55 -4.05
C ALA A 38 2.71 8.31 -5.18
N ARG A 39 3.15 9.55 -4.92
CA ARG A 39 3.91 10.37 -5.87
C ARG A 39 5.19 9.70 -6.31
N ILE A 40 6.03 9.29 -5.37
CA ILE A 40 7.30 8.62 -5.66
C ILE A 40 7.06 7.34 -6.48
N SER A 41 6.02 6.58 -6.14
CA SER A 41 5.65 5.37 -6.88
C SER A 41 5.26 5.73 -8.32
N TRP A 42 4.42 6.74 -8.51
CA TRP A 42 3.92 7.16 -9.81
C TRP A 42 5.00 7.78 -10.70
N GLU A 43 5.99 8.46 -10.12
CA GLU A 43 7.17 9.02 -10.80
C GLU A 43 8.06 7.97 -11.46
N ILE A 44 7.98 6.71 -11.04
CA ILE A 44 8.72 5.60 -11.66
C ILE A 44 8.30 5.43 -13.13
N VAL A 45 7.04 5.72 -13.47
CA VAL A 45 6.49 5.54 -14.82
C VAL A 45 5.93 6.81 -15.45
N HIS A 46 5.95 7.94 -14.73
CA HIS A 46 5.53 9.25 -15.23
C HIS A 46 6.58 10.32 -15.00
N LYS A 47 6.66 11.28 -15.92
CA LYS A 47 7.60 12.40 -15.84
C LYS A 47 7.14 13.46 -14.84
N PRO A 48 7.96 13.87 -13.86
CA PRO A 48 7.69 15.03 -13.00
C PRO A 48 7.71 16.33 -13.82
N GLU A 49 6.54 16.95 -13.99
CA GLU A 49 6.35 18.27 -14.61
C GLU A 49 5.41 19.11 -13.73
N LYS A 50 5.41 20.45 -13.91
CA LYS A 50 4.69 21.43 -13.07
C LYS A 50 3.19 21.15 -12.88
N ASP A 51 2.55 20.47 -13.85
CA ASP A 51 1.11 20.16 -13.83
C ASP A 51 0.79 18.69 -13.53
N ASN A 52 1.80 17.81 -13.46
CA ASN A 52 1.62 16.39 -13.16
C ASN A 52 1.58 16.19 -11.65
N PHE A 53 0.97 15.10 -11.17
CA PHE A 53 0.88 14.77 -9.74
C PHE A 53 0.07 15.77 -8.88
N LYS A 54 -0.41 16.90 -9.42
CA LYS A 54 -1.23 17.89 -8.70
C LYS A 54 -2.39 17.27 -7.93
N TRP A 55 -2.99 16.23 -8.48
CA TRP A 55 -4.10 15.54 -7.85
C TRP A 55 -3.74 14.89 -6.51
N MET A 56 -2.47 14.54 -6.32
CA MET A 56 -1.91 13.99 -5.08
C MET A 56 -1.76 15.09 -4.03
N GLU A 57 -1.30 16.28 -4.41
CA GLU A 57 -1.21 17.44 -3.51
C GLU A 57 -2.60 17.95 -3.05
N GLU A 58 -3.59 17.82 -3.94
CA GLU A 58 -4.96 18.25 -3.68
C GLU A 58 -5.74 17.32 -2.72
N ILE A 59 -5.24 16.11 -2.44
CA ILE A 59 -5.85 15.23 -1.42
C ILE A 59 -5.26 15.64 -0.09
N LYS A 60 -5.99 16.43 0.69
CA LYS A 60 -5.50 16.92 1.98
C LYS A 60 -5.66 15.87 3.07
N THR A 61 -4.67 15.81 3.96
CA THR A 61 -4.82 15.23 5.30
C THR A 61 -5.80 16.10 6.08
N SER A 62 -6.73 15.50 6.82
CA SER A 62 -7.64 16.23 7.71
C SER A 62 -7.84 15.43 9.00
N PRO A 63 -7.67 16.03 10.19
CA PRO A 63 -7.88 15.32 11.45
C PRO A 63 -9.30 14.76 11.59
N GLU A 64 -10.30 15.40 10.97
CA GLU A 64 -11.64 14.86 10.75
C GLU A 64 -12.03 15.00 9.29
N LYS A 65 -12.27 13.88 8.61
CA LYS A 65 -12.95 13.89 7.30
C LYS A 65 -14.43 13.72 7.52
N ASP A 66 -15.19 14.77 7.25
CA ASP A 66 -16.64 14.66 7.23
C ASP A 66 -17.10 13.75 6.06
N LYS A 67 -18.37 13.33 6.12
CA LYS A 67 -18.95 12.45 5.08
C LYS A 67 -18.93 13.09 3.67
N VAL A 68 -18.98 14.42 3.58
CA VAL A 68 -19.00 15.15 2.32
C VAL A 68 -17.62 15.11 1.67
N GLN A 69 -16.55 15.35 2.43
CA GLN A 69 -15.17 15.26 1.98
C GLN A 69 -14.85 13.85 1.48
N TYR A 70 -15.22 12.82 2.24
CA TYR A 70 -15.00 11.43 1.83
C TYR A 70 -15.75 11.10 0.52
N LYS A 71 -17.01 11.54 0.40
CA LYS A 71 -17.80 11.36 -0.83
C LYS A 71 -17.18 12.11 -2.03
N ASN A 72 -16.62 13.28 -1.80
CA ASN A 72 -15.93 14.05 -2.83
C ASN A 72 -14.66 13.32 -3.30
N GLU A 73 -13.89 12.73 -2.39
CA GLU A 73 -12.69 11.95 -2.74
C GLU A 73 -13.02 10.70 -3.57
N ILE A 74 -14.07 9.97 -3.21
CA ILE A 74 -14.56 8.82 -3.98
C ILE A 74 -14.89 9.20 -5.43
N ASN A 75 -15.47 10.40 -5.62
CA ASN A 75 -15.92 10.86 -6.92
C ASN A 75 -14.91 11.72 -7.67
N LYS A 76 -13.79 12.09 -7.04
CA LYS A 76 -12.74 12.91 -7.63
C LYS A 76 -12.13 12.21 -8.83
N LYS A 77 -12.35 12.78 -10.02
CA LYS A 77 -11.73 12.35 -11.27
C LYS A 77 -10.46 13.16 -11.52
N ILE A 78 -9.45 12.50 -12.08
CA ILE A 78 -8.19 13.13 -12.50
C ILE A 78 -8.02 13.05 -14.01
N ASN A 79 -7.29 14.02 -14.54
CA ASN A 79 -6.95 14.02 -15.95
C ASN A 79 -5.61 13.31 -16.17
N LEU A 80 -5.68 11.99 -16.37
CA LEU A 80 -4.51 11.15 -16.65
C LEU A 80 -3.81 11.50 -17.97
N SER A 81 -4.45 12.23 -18.91
CA SER A 81 -3.77 12.59 -20.17
C SER A 81 -2.63 13.59 -19.99
N LYS A 82 -2.58 14.28 -18.84
CA LYS A 82 -1.45 15.13 -18.46
C LYS A 82 -0.25 14.32 -17.97
N GLU A 83 -0.49 13.13 -17.42
CA GLU A 83 0.54 12.25 -16.89
C GLU A 83 1.31 11.60 -18.05
N LYS A 84 2.41 12.24 -18.47
CA LYS A 84 3.25 11.73 -19.56
C LYS A 84 4.06 10.54 -19.09
N PHE A 85 3.93 9.42 -19.80
CA PHE A 85 4.72 8.23 -19.54
C PHE A 85 6.23 8.49 -19.72
N GLN A 86 7.01 8.14 -18.71
CA GLN A 86 8.46 8.11 -18.75
C GLN A 86 8.97 7.15 -17.67
N LEU A 87 9.74 6.15 -18.07
CA LEU A 87 10.33 5.20 -17.13
C LEU A 87 11.55 5.80 -16.42
N ASN A 88 11.42 6.08 -15.12
CA ASN A 88 12.47 6.58 -14.24
C ASN A 88 12.81 5.53 -13.18
N PHE A 89 13.35 4.39 -13.62
CA PHE A 89 13.64 3.28 -12.71
C PHE A 89 15.01 3.44 -12.03
N SER A 90 15.05 3.21 -10.71
CA SER A 90 16.27 3.13 -9.91
C SER A 90 16.18 1.99 -8.90
N LEU A 91 17.28 1.62 -8.25
CA LEU A 91 17.24 0.60 -7.18
C LEU A 91 16.29 0.97 -6.04
N LYS A 92 16.16 2.26 -5.71
CA LYS A 92 15.21 2.75 -4.70
C LYS A 92 13.75 2.54 -5.11
N SER A 93 13.48 2.50 -6.42
CA SER A 93 12.14 2.31 -6.99
C SER A 93 11.56 0.93 -6.67
N ILE A 94 12.42 -0.07 -6.37
CA ILE A 94 11.99 -1.45 -6.05
C ILE A 94 10.99 -1.45 -4.89
N ASN A 95 11.24 -0.65 -3.85
CA ASN A 95 10.40 -0.58 -2.66
C ASN A 95 8.99 -0.02 -2.90
N HIS A 96 8.77 0.56 -4.09
CA HIS A 96 7.51 1.19 -4.48
C HIS A 96 6.72 0.40 -5.54
N LEU A 97 7.32 -0.67 -6.08
CA LEU A 97 6.71 -1.46 -7.15
C LEU A 97 5.37 -2.10 -6.75
N PRO A 98 5.17 -2.64 -5.54
CA PRO A 98 3.93 -3.33 -5.19
C PRO A 98 2.72 -2.40 -5.32
N GLN A 99 2.78 -1.23 -4.68
CA GLN A 99 1.73 -0.23 -4.73
C GLN A 99 1.61 0.38 -6.13
N LEU A 100 2.72 0.60 -6.84
CA LEU A 100 2.70 1.09 -8.21
C LEU A 100 1.92 0.16 -9.14
N LEU A 101 2.16 -1.15 -9.06
CA LEU A 101 1.46 -2.15 -9.88
C LEU A 101 -0.06 -2.05 -9.70
N GLY A 102 -0.53 -1.98 -8.45
CA GLY A 102 -1.95 -1.81 -8.16
C GLY A 102 -2.51 -0.49 -8.72
N MET A 103 -1.79 0.61 -8.55
CA MET A 103 -2.21 1.92 -9.07
C MET A 103 -2.27 1.94 -10.60
N MET A 104 -1.25 1.39 -11.28
CA MET A 104 -1.19 1.33 -12.74
C MET A 104 -2.33 0.49 -13.30
N ILE A 105 -2.53 -0.72 -12.78
CA ILE A 105 -3.62 -1.59 -13.22
C ILE A 105 -4.95 -0.85 -13.10
N MET A 106 -5.19 -0.17 -11.97
CA MET A 106 -6.47 0.51 -11.79
C MET A 106 -6.66 1.71 -12.71
N SER A 107 -5.60 2.46 -12.99
CA SER A 107 -5.65 3.61 -13.89
C SER A 107 -6.04 3.26 -15.32
N LEU A 108 -5.89 1.99 -15.74
CA LEU A 108 -6.34 1.52 -17.05
C LEU A 108 -7.87 1.47 -17.15
N PHE A 109 -8.57 1.32 -16.03
CA PHE A 109 -10.04 1.16 -16.00
C PHE A 109 -10.78 2.39 -15.48
N THR A 110 -10.13 3.27 -14.72
CA THR A 110 -10.79 4.44 -14.13
C THR A 110 -9.86 5.62 -13.95
N THR A 111 -10.44 6.82 -13.99
CA THR A 111 -9.78 8.09 -13.65
C THR A 111 -10.13 8.58 -12.25
N LYS A 112 -10.86 7.78 -11.45
CA LYS A 112 -11.23 8.14 -10.08
C LYS A 112 -10.09 7.79 -9.12
N VAL A 113 -9.58 8.80 -8.42
CA VAL A 113 -8.37 8.66 -7.60
C VAL A 113 -8.54 7.64 -6.48
N PHE A 114 -9.70 7.67 -5.81
CA PHE A 114 -9.99 6.78 -4.72
C PHE A 114 -9.74 5.32 -5.10
N TYR A 115 -10.27 4.86 -6.23
CA TYR A 115 -10.07 3.47 -6.66
C TYR A 115 -8.62 3.16 -7.02
N ILE A 116 -7.91 4.11 -7.64
CA ILE A 116 -6.49 3.96 -7.99
C ILE A 116 -5.66 3.73 -6.72
N VAL A 117 -5.84 4.57 -5.71
CA VAL A 117 -5.16 4.45 -4.41
C VAL A 117 -5.55 3.15 -3.71
N MET A 118 -6.84 2.80 -3.70
CA MET A 118 -7.32 1.59 -3.05
C MET A 118 -6.73 0.32 -3.65
N LEU A 119 -6.60 0.21 -4.98
CA LEU A 119 -5.96 -0.96 -5.58
C LEU A 119 -4.45 -0.99 -5.29
N GLY A 120 -3.78 0.16 -5.23
CA GLY A 120 -2.40 0.26 -4.76
C GLY A 120 -2.23 -0.27 -3.34
N ARG A 121 -3.11 0.13 -2.42
CA ARG A 121 -3.13 -0.37 -1.03
C ARG A 121 -3.35 -1.88 -0.96
N ILE A 122 -4.27 -2.42 -1.78
CA ILE A 122 -4.54 -3.86 -1.84
C ILE A 122 -3.27 -4.62 -2.27
N PHE A 123 -2.59 -4.18 -3.32
CA PHE A 123 -1.36 -4.85 -3.77
C PHE A 123 -0.26 -4.79 -2.71
N ASN A 124 -0.09 -3.63 -2.05
CA ASN A 124 0.90 -3.49 -0.98
C ASN A 124 0.58 -4.39 0.22
N GLY A 125 -0.68 -4.40 0.65
CA GLY A 125 -1.16 -5.23 1.76
C GLY A 125 -1.11 -6.73 1.46
N LEU A 126 -1.38 -7.14 0.22
CA LEU A 126 -1.25 -8.54 -0.20
C LEU A 126 0.22 -8.98 -0.18
N LEU A 127 1.13 -8.15 -0.70
CA LEU A 127 2.55 -8.44 -0.62
C LEU A 127 2.99 -8.59 0.83
N TYR A 128 2.55 -7.67 1.70
CA TYR A 128 2.84 -7.74 3.14
C TYR A 128 2.38 -9.07 3.75
N CYS A 129 1.11 -9.44 3.56
CA CYS A 129 0.53 -10.63 4.18
C CYS A 129 1.19 -11.91 3.66
N VAL A 130 1.37 -12.02 2.34
CA VAL A 130 1.99 -13.19 1.70
C VAL A 130 3.48 -13.26 2.05
N GLY A 131 4.20 -12.14 2.01
CA GLY A 131 5.62 -12.06 2.36
C GLY A 131 5.87 -12.51 3.80
N CYS A 132 5.12 -11.97 4.77
CA CYS A 132 5.22 -12.37 6.16
C CYS A 132 4.88 -13.86 6.34
N TYR A 133 3.84 -14.36 5.67
CA TYR A 133 3.51 -15.79 5.69
C TYR A 133 4.67 -16.66 5.19
N LEU A 134 5.29 -16.30 4.07
CA LEU A 134 6.42 -17.05 3.50
C LEU A 134 7.66 -17.02 4.42
N ILE A 135 7.97 -15.87 5.03
CA ILE A 135 9.04 -15.73 6.02
C ILE A 135 8.75 -16.61 7.24
N ALA A 136 7.54 -16.51 7.81
CA ALA A 136 7.12 -17.29 8.96
C ALA A 136 7.20 -18.82 8.72
N ARG A 137 6.98 -19.27 7.48
CA ARG A 137 7.17 -20.68 7.10
C ARG A 137 8.63 -21.13 7.18
N LYS A 138 9.58 -20.23 6.87
CA LYS A 138 11.03 -20.52 6.89
C LYS A 138 11.65 -20.42 8.29
N LEU A 139 11.04 -19.66 9.21
CA LEU A 139 11.55 -19.47 10.56
C LEU A 139 11.54 -20.77 11.39
N LYS A 140 12.72 -21.15 11.90
CA LYS A 140 12.92 -22.28 12.81
C LYS A 140 12.64 -21.92 14.27
N PHE A 141 12.98 -20.69 14.67
CA PHE A 141 12.75 -20.12 16.00
C PHE A 141 12.14 -18.72 15.88
N GLY A 142 11.63 -18.15 16.98
CA GLY A 142 11.12 -16.77 17.01
C GLY A 142 9.83 -16.50 16.21
N LYS A 143 9.24 -17.52 15.57
CA LYS A 143 8.05 -17.40 14.71
C LYS A 143 6.90 -16.62 15.35
N LEU A 144 6.54 -16.94 16.59
CA LEU A 144 5.43 -16.28 17.28
C LEU A 144 5.73 -14.81 17.56
N ALA A 145 6.98 -14.49 17.92
CA ALA A 145 7.42 -13.10 18.11
C ALA A 145 7.38 -12.33 16.79
N PHE A 146 7.87 -12.92 15.69
CA PHE A 146 7.75 -12.33 14.36
C PHE A 146 6.29 -12.06 14.00
N MET A 147 5.42 -13.06 14.12
CA MET A 147 3.99 -12.92 13.85
C MET A 147 3.32 -11.84 14.71
N PHE A 148 3.68 -11.75 15.99
CA PHE A 148 3.17 -10.71 16.89
C PHE A 148 3.61 -9.32 16.42
N ILE A 149 4.89 -9.13 16.11
CA ILE A 149 5.43 -7.86 15.59
C ILE A 149 4.74 -7.48 14.28
N SER A 150 4.56 -8.45 13.36
CA SER A 150 3.87 -8.23 12.09
C SER A 150 2.37 -7.91 12.25
N LEU A 151 1.77 -8.14 13.41
CA LEU A 151 0.37 -7.80 13.69
C LEU A 151 0.22 -6.54 14.54
N LEU A 152 1.32 -5.86 14.88
CA LEU A 152 1.24 -4.59 15.61
C LEU A 152 0.44 -3.57 14.79
N PRO A 153 -0.38 -2.72 15.45
CA PRO A 153 -1.24 -1.76 14.75
C PRO A 153 -0.51 -0.90 13.72
N ILE A 154 0.73 -0.47 14.03
CA ILE A 154 1.55 0.31 13.11
C ILE A 154 1.92 -0.46 11.84
N MET A 155 2.20 -1.76 11.95
CA MET A 155 2.52 -2.60 10.79
C MET A 155 1.30 -2.80 9.90
N ILE A 156 0.14 -3.04 10.52
CA ILE A 156 -1.14 -3.17 9.81
C ILE A 156 -1.50 -1.86 9.09
N GLN A 157 -1.33 -0.71 9.73
CA GLN A 157 -1.56 0.60 9.13
C GLN A 157 -0.65 0.85 7.92
N GLN A 158 0.65 0.57 8.07
CA GLN A 158 1.62 0.74 6.98
C GLN A 158 1.32 -0.22 5.80
N ALA A 159 0.99 -1.48 6.09
CA ALA A 159 0.59 -2.47 5.10
C ALA A 159 -0.71 -2.11 4.36
N GLY A 160 -1.65 -1.46 5.05
CA GLY A 160 -2.90 -0.95 4.47
C GLY A 160 -2.77 0.39 3.74
N SER A 161 -1.54 0.88 3.54
CA SER A 161 -1.24 2.17 2.90
C SER A 161 -0.38 1.98 1.64
N LEU A 162 0.01 3.08 0.99
CA LEU A 162 0.98 3.07 -0.13
C LEU A 162 2.45 3.16 0.32
N SER A 163 2.75 2.90 1.59
CA SER A 163 4.10 3.00 2.14
C SER A 163 5.08 1.98 1.57
N TYR A 164 6.32 2.43 1.33
CA TYR A 164 7.43 1.58 0.93
C TYR A 164 8.00 0.74 2.10
N ASP A 165 7.60 1.05 3.34
CA ASP A 165 8.08 0.36 4.54
C ASP A 165 7.70 -1.12 4.55
N VAL A 166 6.64 -1.51 3.81
CA VAL A 166 6.25 -2.91 3.62
C VAL A 166 7.42 -3.71 3.04
N LEU A 167 8.03 -3.24 1.94
CA LEU A 167 9.12 -3.97 1.31
C LEU A 167 10.41 -3.88 2.14
N ASN A 168 10.67 -2.75 2.79
CA ASN A 168 11.81 -2.64 3.70
C ASN A 168 11.70 -3.63 4.85
N TYR A 169 10.52 -3.70 5.49
CA TYR A 169 10.26 -4.63 6.59
C TYR A 169 10.43 -6.08 6.15
N LEU A 170 9.84 -6.47 5.01
CA LEU A 170 9.97 -7.82 4.47
C LEU A 170 11.42 -8.18 4.13
N SER A 171 12.17 -7.21 3.58
CA SER A 171 13.58 -7.40 3.25
C SER A 171 14.40 -7.64 4.51
N ILE A 172 14.24 -6.80 5.53
CA ILE A 172 14.94 -6.93 6.81
C ILE A 172 14.55 -8.22 7.53
N ALA A 173 13.26 -8.56 7.57
CA ALA A 173 12.77 -9.76 8.24
C ALA A 173 13.18 -11.07 7.53
N TYR A 174 13.60 -10.99 6.27
CA TYR A 174 14.07 -12.15 5.52
C TYR A 174 15.55 -12.47 5.78
N PHE A 175 16.37 -11.45 6.04
CA PHE A 175 17.79 -11.60 6.41
C PHE A 175 17.96 -12.09 7.85
#